data_AF-A0A2M7NU25-F1
#
_entry.id   AF-A0A2M7NU25-F1
#
_cell.length_a   1.000
_cell.length_b   1.000
_cell.length_c   1.000
_cell.angle_alpha   90.00
_cell.angle_beta   90.00
_cell.angle_gamma   90.00
#
_symmetry.space_group_name_H-M   'P 1'
#
loop_
_entity.id
_entity.type
_entity.pdbx_description
1 polymer ?
#
loop_
_entity_poly.entity_id
_entity_poly.type
_entity_poly.pdbx_seq_one_letter_code
_entity_poly.pdbx_strand_id
1 'polypeptide(L)'
;MILIAAVFGVMAVLLVQAFLSNVENKYKVGAELINVLVAKGYISEGTLVTEYMVDTKRIPRNYVQPGAVTTVRQLMNEQGMYVNATLVPILEGEQVTSTKLVQPGKETGMSIVIPEGYRAVSIAITDVTGVARLIKPGDRVDVIGTSEFVMKHRPMVRSFTAFQNILVLAYNQNIMGTVIAPEKKSEQGMGMGELSQEDKHEQIPTVTLALTPDQAQKITHLAKIGEIQLSLRPIGEKATPSLSVIDTDDLLKN
;
A
#
# COMPACT_ATOMS: atom_id res chain seq x y z
N MET A 1 51.31 31.65 -55.41
CA MET A 1 51.47 30.59 -54.38
C MET A 1 50.92 31.01 -53.01
N ILE A 2 51.32 32.17 -52.46
CA ILE A 2 50.87 32.65 -51.13
C ILE A 2 49.34 32.80 -51.02
N LEU A 3 48.69 33.33 -52.06
CA LEU A 3 47.24 33.58 -52.08
C LEU A 3 46.40 32.28 -51.99
N ILE A 4 46.88 31.21 -52.62
CA ILE A 4 46.23 29.88 -52.59
C ILE A 4 46.35 29.26 -51.19
N ALA A 5 47.52 29.39 -50.56
CA ALA A 5 47.73 28.91 -49.19
C ALA A 5 46.83 29.64 -48.18
N ALA A 6 46.61 30.96 -48.36
CA ALA A 6 45.71 31.73 -47.50
C ALA A 6 44.24 31.27 -47.61
N VAL A 7 43.76 31.00 -48.84
CA VAL A 7 42.39 30.51 -49.06
C VAL A 7 42.19 29.12 -48.43
N PHE A 8 43.16 28.21 -48.58
CA PHE A 8 43.12 26.90 -47.94
C PHE A 8 43.15 27.00 -46.40
N GLY A 9 43.90 27.95 -45.85
CA GLY A 9 43.91 28.22 -44.40
C GLY A 9 42.54 28.65 -43.89
N VAL A 10 41.88 29.59 -44.57
CA VAL A 10 40.53 30.05 -44.21
C VAL A 10 39.51 28.92 -44.32
N MET A 11 39.57 28.12 -45.40
CA MET A 11 38.70 26.95 -45.57
C MET A 11 38.90 25.90 -44.47
N ALA A 12 40.15 25.63 -44.08
CA ALA A 12 40.45 24.71 -42.99
C ALA A 12 39.88 25.21 -41.66
N VAL A 13 40.02 26.50 -41.36
CA VAL A 13 39.46 27.11 -40.15
C VAL A 13 37.93 27.01 -40.13
N LEU A 14 37.26 27.29 -41.25
CA LEU A 14 35.80 27.17 -41.37
C LEU A 14 35.32 25.73 -41.18
N LEU A 15 36.03 24.75 -41.76
CA LEU A 15 35.71 23.33 -41.59
C LEU A 15 35.89 22.86 -40.14
N VAL A 16 36.96 23.31 -39.47
CA VAL A 16 37.19 23.00 -38.06
C VAL A 16 36.11 23.63 -37.18
N GLN A 17 35.72 24.89 -37.44
CA GLN A 17 34.62 25.53 -36.71
C GLN A 17 33.29 24.82 -36.90
N ALA A 18 32.96 24.43 -38.14
CA ALA A 18 31.75 23.69 -38.45
C ALA A 18 31.74 22.31 -37.76
N PHE A 19 32.87 21.61 -37.76
CA PHE A 19 33.02 20.32 -37.08
C PHE A 19 32.86 20.45 -35.56
N LEU A 20 33.54 21.42 -34.94
CA LEU A 20 33.44 21.68 -33.50
C LEU A 20 32.02 22.07 -33.09
N SER A 21 31.35 22.93 -33.88
CA SER A 21 29.95 23.32 -33.62
C SER A 21 28.99 22.13 -33.70
N ASN A 22 29.21 21.23 -34.66
CA ASN A 22 28.39 20.03 -34.81
C ASN A 22 28.63 19.02 -33.67
N VAL A 23 29.88 18.87 -33.24
CA VAL A 23 30.30 18.08 -32.08
C VAL A 23 29.67 18.64 -30.80
N GLU A 24 29.81 19.93 -30.53
CA GLU A 24 29.21 20.58 -29.36
C GLU A 24 27.68 20.41 -29.32
N ASN A 25 26.98 20.59 -30.44
CA ASN A 25 25.54 20.38 -30.49
C ASN A 25 25.15 18.92 -30.24
N LYS A 26 25.93 17.95 -30.73
CA LYS A 26 25.73 16.52 -30.45
C LYS A 26 25.94 16.16 -28.97
N TYR A 27 26.83 16.85 -28.27
CA TYR A 27 27.07 16.64 -26.83
C TYR A 27 26.14 17.46 -25.92
N LYS A 28 25.59 18.60 -26.38
CA LYS A 28 24.57 19.37 -25.64
C LYS A 28 23.26 18.59 -25.46
N VAL A 29 22.88 17.74 -26.41
CA VAL A 29 21.71 16.84 -26.28
C VAL A 29 21.93 15.79 -25.18
N GLY A 30 23.17 15.42 -24.89
CA GLY A 30 23.54 14.57 -23.76
C GLY A 30 23.73 15.32 -22.44
N ALA A 31 23.51 16.64 -22.39
CA ALA A 31 23.73 17.48 -21.22
C ALA A 31 22.43 17.91 -20.52
N GLU A 32 21.26 17.53 -21.04
CA GLU A 32 19.99 17.73 -20.33
C GLU A 32 19.98 16.84 -19.09
N LEU A 33 20.27 17.45 -17.93
CA LEU A 33 20.26 16.79 -16.64
C LEU A 33 18.82 16.67 -16.15
N ILE A 34 18.42 15.44 -15.86
CA ILE A 34 17.12 15.12 -15.28
C ILE A 34 17.34 14.71 -13.83
N ASN A 35 16.46 15.17 -12.94
CA ASN A 35 16.41 14.71 -11.57
C ASN A 35 15.79 13.32 -11.52
N VAL A 36 16.50 12.37 -10.94
CA VAL A 36 15.99 11.02 -10.68
C VAL A 36 16.24 10.64 -9.23
N LEU A 37 15.34 9.86 -8.66
CA LEU A 37 15.51 9.31 -7.34
C LEU A 37 16.45 8.11 -7.38
N VAL A 38 17.40 8.09 -6.47
CA VAL A 38 18.33 6.98 -6.23
C VAL A 38 18.20 6.51 -4.79
N ALA A 39 18.41 5.22 -4.53
CA ALA A 39 18.37 4.70 -3.18
C ALA A 39 19.59 5.17 -2.36
N LYS A 40 19.37 5.68 -1.14
CA LYS A 40 20.43 6.07 -0.19
C LYS A 40 21.15 4.88 0.43
N GLY A 41 20.53 3.69 0.37
CA GLY A 41 21.02 2.45 0.95
C GLY A 41 20.27 1.26 0.35
N TYR A 42 20.53 0.07 0.87
CA TYR A 42 19.77 -1.13 0.49
C TYR A 42 18.31 -1.01 0.94
N ILE A 43 17.37 -1.13 0.00
CA ILE A 43 15.93 -1.19 0.27
C ILE A 43 15.48 -2.62 -0.03
N SER A 44 15.03 -3.33 1.00
CA SER A 44 14.53 -4.70 0.85
C SER A 44 13.25 -4.74 0.01
N GLU A 45 12.91 -5.90 -0.54
CA GLU A 45 11.58 -6.15 -1.13
C GLU A 45 10.46 -5.96 -0.10
N GLY A 46 9.27 -5.59 -0.57
CA GLY A 46 8.07 -5.35 0.25
C GLY A 46 8.13 -4.10 1.13
N THR A 47 9.19 -3.29 1.04
CA THR A 47 9.38 -2.12 1.90
C THR A 47 8.72 -0.89 1.29
N LEU A 48 7.93 -0.15 2.10
CA LEU A 48 7.39 1.15 1.70
C LEU A 48 8.52 2.16 1.50
N VAL A 49 8.62 2.70 0.29
CA VAL A 49 9.67 3.66 -0.08
C VAL A 49 9.30 5.04 0.45
N THR A 50 10.12 5.56 1.34
CA THR A 50 9.95 6.89 1.95
C THR A 50 11.03 7.87 1.47
N GLU A 51 10.81 9.16 1.69
CA GLU A 51 11.79 10.22 1.40
C GLU A 51 13.16 9.98 2.07
N TYR A 52 13.15 9.37 3.25
CA TYR A 52 14.36 9.11 4.01
C TYR A 52 15.26 8.04 3.37
N MET A 53 14.68 7.19 2.51
CA MET A 53 15.38 6.08 1.84
C MET A 53 15.92 6.46 0.46
N VAL A 54 15.54 7.62 -0.07
CA VAL A 54 15.90 8.06 -1.43
C VAL A 54 16.61 9.41 -1.42
N ASP A 55 17.46 9.63 -2.42
CA ASP A 55 18.11 10.91 -2.70
C ASP A 55 17.83 11.33 -4.15
N THR A 56 17.91 12.63 -4.43
CA THR A 56 17.72 13.15 -5.78
C THR A 56 19.07 13.37 -6.45
N LYS A 57 19.32 12.66 -7.55
CA LYS A 57 20.55 12.79 -8.33
C LYS A 57 20.25 13.36 -9.72
N ARG A 58 21.10 14.29 -10.16
CA ARG A 58 21.07 14.82 -11.54
C ARG A 58 21.84 13.89 -12.46
N ILE A 59 21.12 13.23 -13.36
CA ILE A 59 21.69 12.28 -14.32
C ILE A 59 21.38 12.77 -15.74
N PRO A 60 22.32 12.68 -16.69
CA PRO A 60 22.02 13.06 -18.06
C PRO A 60 20.96 12.15 -18.66
N ARG A 61 20.04 12.70 -19.45
CA ARG A 61 18.86 12.00 -19.99
C ARG A 61 19.14 10.62 -20.58
N ASN A 62 20.29 10.44 -21.24
CA ASN A 62 20.68 9.17 -21.88
C ASN A 62 21.04 8.05 -20.88
N TYR A 63 21.29 8.37 -19.62
CA TYR A 63 21.62 7.42 -18.55
C TYR A 63 20.47 7.21 -17.56
N VAL A 64 19.33 7.87 -17.80
CA VAL A 64 18.11 7.67 -17.01
C VAL A 64 17.50 6.32 -17.38
N GLN A 65 17.27 5.48 -16.37
CA GLN A 65 16.62 4.19 -16.58
C GLN A 65 15.17 4.38 -17.04
N PRO A 66 14.64 3.50 -17.91
CA PRO A 66 13.23 3.52 -18.27
C PRO A 66 12.33 3.44 -17.04
N GLY A 67 11.38 4.37 -16.91
CA GLY A 67 10.49 4.43 -15.76
C GLY A 67 11.14 4.96 -14.47
N ALA A 68 12.32 5.59 -14.52
CA ALA A 68 12.92 6.21 -13.34
C ALA A 68 11.96 7.22 -12.70
N VAL A 69 11.81 7.12 -11.38
CA VAL A 69 11.01 8.03 -10.57
C VAL A 69 11.77 9.35 -10.45
N THR A 70 11.15 10.45 -10.86
CA THR A 70 11.84 11.75 -10.93
C THR A 70 11.62 12.62 -9.70
N THR A 71 10.55 12.35 -8.94
CA THR A 71 10.15 13.17 -7.79
C THR A 71 9.60 12.32 -6.67
N VAL A 72 9.82 12.74 -5.42
CA VAL A 72 9.28 12.07 -4.22
C VAL A 72 7.74 12.03 -4.25
N ARG A 73 7.10 13.03 -4.89
CA ARG A 73 5.64 13.09 -5.04
C ARG A 73 5.06 11.88 -5.78
N GLN A 74 5.81 11.27 -6.70
CA GLN A 74 5.38 10.05 -7.40
C GLN A 74 5.36 8.81 -6.48
N LEU A 75 6.05 8.87 -5.33
CA LEU A 75 6.01 7.83 -4.30
C LEU A 75 4.78 7.97 -3.37
N MET A 76 4.10 9.12 -3.41
CA MET A 76 2.99 9.48 -2.53
C MET A 76 1.65 9.50 -3.28
N ASN A 77 0.55 9.36 -2.54
CA ASN A 77 -0.79 9.60 -3.06
C ASN A 77 -1.17 11.10 -2.98
N GLU A 78 -2.38 11.45 -3.44
CA GLU A 78 -2.90 12.82 -3.41
C GLU A 78 -2.99 13.43 -2.00
N GLN A 79 -3.03 12.58 -0.97
CA GLN A 79 -3.11 12.95 0.44
C GLN A 79 -1.73 13.05 1.11
N GLY A 80 -0.64 12.84 0.36
CA GLY A 80 0.73 12.94 0.87
C GLY A 80 1.23 11.70 1.64
N MET A 81 0.50 10.59 1.60
CA MET A 81 0.92 9.34 2.22
C MET A 81 1.77 8.51 1.24
N TYR A 82 2.84 7.88 1.72
CA TYR A 82 3.64 6.96 0.92
C TYR A 82 2.84 5.70 0.58
N VAL A 83 2.76 5.39 -0.71
CA VAL A 83 1.95 4.26 -1.22
C VAL A 83 2.74 3.36 -2.14
N ASN A 84 4.02 3.61 -2.41
CA ASN A 84 4.81 2.73 -3.26
C ASN A 84 5.73 1.86 -2.41
N ALA A 85 5.58 0.54 -2.53
CA ALA A 85 6.49 -0.44 -1.96
C ALA A 85 7.37 -1.06 -3.04
N THR A 86 8.50 -1.62 -2.64
CA THR A 86 9.41 -2.32 -3.54
C THR A 86 8.88 -3.73 -3.89
N LEU A 87 8.83 -4.08 -5.17
CA LEU A 87 8.53 -5.44 -5.61
C LEU A 87 9.76 -6.35 -5.52
N VAL A 88 10.95 -5.76 -5.74
CA VAL A 88 12.26 -6.41 -5.69
C VAL A 88 13.22 -5.51 -4.92
N PRO A 89 14.30 -6.04 -4.34
CA PRO A 89 15.27 -5.21 -3.63
C PRO A 89 15.91 -4.17 -4.57
N ILE A 90 16.19 -2.99 -4.02
CA ILE A 90 16.89 -1.89 -4.68
C ILE A 90 18.21 -1.67 -3.94
N LEU A 91 19.32 -1.70 -4.68
CA LEU A 91 20.65 -1.55 -4.10
C LEU A 91 20.98 -0.08 -3.85
N GLU A 92 21.93 0.17 -2.95
CA GLU A 92 22.44 1.53 -2.71
C GLU A 92 22.96 2.17 -4.01
N GLY A 93 22.56 3.42 -4.25
CA GLY A 93 22.93 4.19 -5.44
C GLY A 93 22.16 3.83 -6.71
N GLU A 94 21.30 2.82 -6.67
CA GLU A 94 20.47 2.41 -7.81
C GLU A 94 19.33 3.41 -8.06
N GLN A 95 18.98 3.65 -9.34
CA GLN A 95 17.82 4.47 -9.71
C GLN A 95 16.53 3.75 -9.32
N VAL A 96 15.65 4.45 -8.61
CA VAL A 96 14.32 3.92 -8.29
C VAL A 96 13.45 3.99 -9.54
N THR A 97 12.95 2.85 -10.01
CA THR A 97 12.10 2.77 -11.21
C THR A 97 10.69 2.32 -10.85
N SER A 98 9.70 2.82 -11.59
CA SER A 98 8.29 2.41 -11.44
C SER A 98 8.08 0.91 -11.66
N THR A 99 8.93 0.26 -12.46
CA THR A 99 8.90 -1.19 -12.70
C THR A 99 9.29 -2.03 -11.48
N LYS A 100 10.02 -1.43 -10.53
CA LYS A 100 10.41 -2.05 -9.26
C LYS A 100 9.52 -1.62 -8.09
N LEU A 101 8.54 -0.75 -8.36
CA LEU A 101 7.59 -0.26 -7.39
C LEU A 101 6.22 -0.86 -7.64
N VAL A 102 5.48 -1.02 -6.55
CA VAL A 102 4.12 -1.53 -6.56
C VAL A 102 3.30 -0.72 -5.57
N GLN A 103 2.12 -0.29 -5.98
CA GLN A 103 1.17 0.34 -5.06
C GLN A 103 0.35 -0.77 -4.41
N PRO A 104 0.35 -0.91 -3.08
CA PRO A 104 -0.46 -1.90 -2.42
C PRO A 104 -1.94 -1.68 -2.79
N GLY A 105 -2.60 -2.72 -3.30
CA GLY A 105 -3.99 -2.66 -3.69
C GLY A 105 -4.55 -3.99 -4.17
N LYS A 106 -5.81 -3.94 -4.62
CA LYS A 106 -6.62 -5.12 -5.00
C LYS A 106 -5.94 -6.00 -6.06
N GLU A 107 -5.17 -5.40 -6.96
CA GLU A 107 -4.47 -6.12 -8.05
C GLU A 107 -3.08 -6.63 -7.66
N THR A 108 -2.46 -6.07 -6.62
CA THR A 108 -1.06 -6.36 -6.25
C THR A 108 -0.94 -7.30 -5.04
N GLY A 109 -2.05 -7.51 -4.33
CA GLY A 109 -2.15 -8.43 -3.19
C GLY A 109 -1.85 -7.78 -1.83
N MET A 110 -2.45 -8.34 -0.79
CA MET A 110 -2.30 -7.85 0.60
C MET A 110 -0.93 -8.15 1.22
N SER A 111 -0.10 -8.99 0.60
CA SER A 111 1.20 -9.41 1.15
C SER A 111 2.14 -8.25 1.44
N ILE A 112 2.02 -7.16 0.69
CA ILE A 112 2.85 -5.95 0.81
C ILE A 112 2.49 -5.13 2.06
N VAL A 113 1.25 -5.24 2.56
CA VAL A 113 0.72 -4.40 3.64
C VAL A 113 0.80 -5.08 5.00
N ILE A 114 1.01 -6.40 5.01
CA ILE A 114 1.11 -7.19 6.24
C ILE A 114 2.45 -6.88 6.91
N PRO A 115 2.46 -6.36 8.14
CA PRO A 115 3.70 -6.13 8.87
C PRO A 115 4.45 -7.45 9.12
N GLU A 116 5.77 -7.38 9.22
CA GLU A 116 6.60 -8.54 9.52
C GLU A 116 6.16 -9.22 10.83
N GLY A 117 6.05 -10.54 10.81
CA GLY A 117 5.57 -11.32 11.97
C GLY A 117 4.05 -11.37 12.14
N TYR A 118 3.27 -10.72 11.26
CA TYR A 118 1.81 -10.76 11.26
C TYR A 118 1.26 -11.54 10.06
N ARG A 119 -0.04 -11.82 10.10
CA ARG A 119 -0.85 -12.48 9.08
C ARG A 119 -2.14 -11.71 8.89
N ALA A 120 -2.53 -11.51 7.64
CA ALA A 120 -3.85 -11.00 7.30
C ALA A 120 -4.89 -12.11 7.50
N VAL A 121 -5.89 -11.85 8.33
CA VAL A 121 -7.06 -12.74 8.47
C VAL A 121 -8.31 -11.91 8.25
N SER A 122 -9.10 -12.32 7.26
CA SER A 122 -10.40 -11.69 6.98
C SER A 122 -11.50 -12.37 7.80
N ILE A 123 -12.29 -11.56 8.49
CA ILE A 123 -13.47 -12.00 9.22
C ILE A 123 -14.72 -11.40 8.58
N ALA A 124 -15.77 -12.21 8.45
CA ALA A 124 -17.08 -11.73 8.05
C ALA A 124 -17.68 -10.89 9.17
N ILE A 125 -18.26 -9.75 8.81
CA ILE A 125 -18.93 -8.84 9.74
C ILE A 125 -20.32 -8.49 9.21
N THR A 126 -21.14 -7.94 10.09
CA THR A 126 -22.39 -7.26 9.75
C THR A 126 -22.24 -5.76 10.02
N ASP A 127 -23.24 -4.97 9.66
CA ASP A 127 -23.26 -3.55 10.00
C ASP A 127 -23.23 -3.33 11.53
N VAL A 128 -23.73 -4.27 12.33
CA VAL A 128 -23.71 -4.17 13.79
C VAL A 128 -22.35 -4.61 14.34
N THR A 129 -21.84 -5.77 13.91
CA THR A 129 -20.57 -6.31 14.45
C THR A 129 -19.33 -5.56 13.94
N GLY A 130 -19.46 -4.80 12.86
CA GLY A 130 -18.40 -4.01 12.22
C GLY A 130 -18.49 -2.50 12.43
N VAL A 131 -19.15 -2.03 13.49
CA VAL A 131 -19.26 -0.59 13.84
C VAL A 131 -19.82 0.24 12.68
N ALA A 132 -20.95 -0.19 12.10
CA ALA A 132 -21.70 0.51 11.06
C ALA A 132 -20.85 0.95 9.85
N ARG A 133 -19.85 0.13 9.46
CA ARG A 133 -18.94 0.40 8.33
C ARG A 133 -18.05 1.64 8.53
N LEU A 134 -17.87 2.10 9.76
CA LEU A 134 -17.02 3.24 10.07
C LEU A 134 -15.54 2.85 10.20
N ILE A 135 -15.25 1.55 10.31
CA ILE A 135 -13.88 1.03 10.36
C ILE A 135 -13.18 1.27 9.03
N LYS A 136 -12.00 1.89 9.08
CA LYS A 136 -11.15 2.16 7.92
C LYS A 136 -9.83 1.39 8.02
N PRO A 137 -9.18 1.06 6.89
CA PRO A 137 -7.81 0.57 6.91
C PRO A 137 -6.89 1.58 7.62
N GLY A 138 -6.05 1.09 8.54
CA GLY A 138 -5.23 1.91 9.43
C GLY A 138 -5.83 2.10 10.83
N ASP A 139 -7.12 1.86 11.03
CA ASP A 139 -7.73 1.91 12.34
C ASP A 139 -7.27 0.75 13.22
N ARG A 140 -7.48 0.91 14.54
CA ARG A 140 -7.23 -0.13 15.53
C ARG A 140 -8.53 -0.54 16.18
N VAL A 141 -8.72 -1.84 16.34
CA VAL A 141 -9.93 -2.44 16.91
C VAL A 141 -9.58 -3.41 18.03
N ASP A 142 -10.49 -3.56 18.97
CA ASP A 142 -10.53 -4.71 19.87
C ASP A 142 -11.50 -5.75 19.29
N VAL A 143 -11.18 -7.02 19.49
CA VAL A 143 -11.95 -8.17 19.01
C VAL A 143 -12.61 -8.83 20.21
N ILE A 144 -13.94 -8.77 20.25
CA ILE A 144 -14.76 -9.34 21.30
C ILE A 144 -15.36 -10.64 20.77
N GLY A 145 -15.16 -11.72 21.52
CA GLY A 145 -15.75 -13.03 21.24
C GLY A 145 -16.87 -13.32 22.21
N THR A 146 -17.98 -13.83 21.67
CA THR A 146 -19.06 -14.40 22.47
C THR A 146 -19.27 -15.85 22.04
N SER A 147 -19.24 -16.79 22.97
CA SER A 147 -19.42 -18.21 22.67
C SER A 147 -20.20 -18.91 23.78
N GLU A 148 -20.93 -19.95 23.39
CA GLU A 148 -21.68 -20.80 24.31
C GLU A 148 -20.79 -21.93 24.82
N PHE A 149 -20.76 -22.09 26.13
CA PHE A 149 -20.02 -23.14 26.82
C PHE A 149 -20.97 -23.97 27.67
N VAL A 150 -20.77 -25.29 27.69
CA VAL A 150 -21.50 -26.16 28.61
C VAL A 150 -20.64 -26.36 29.85
N MET A 151 -21.09 -25.82 30.99
CA MET A 151 -20.43 -26.03 32.28
C MET A 151 -21.42 -26.65 33.25
N LYS A 152 -21.03 -27.75 33.90
CA LYS A 152 -21.90 -28.50 34.85
C LYS A 152 -23.31 -28.81 34.28
N HIS A 153 -23.37 -29.23 33.01
CA HIS A 153 -24.62 -29.57 32.29
C HIS A 153 -25.59 -28.40 32.08
N ARG A 154 -25.12 -27.14 32.20
CA ARG A 154 -25.90 -25.95 31.85
C ARG A 154 -25.21 -25.21 30.70
N PRO A 155 -25.95 -24.81 29.65
CA PRO A 155 -25.43 -23.88 28.67
C PRO A 155 -25.20 -22.51 29.35
N MET A 156 -24.04 -21.93 29.13
CA MET A 156 -23.66 -20.61 29.61
C MET A 156 -23.08 -19.82 28.44
N VAL A 157 -23.51 -18.58 28.28
CA VAL A 157 -22.92 -17.66 27.30
C VAL A 157 -21.85 -16.85 28.00
N ARG A 158 -20.66 -16.75 27.39
CA ARG A 158 -19.59 -15.90 27.88
C ARG A 158 -19.09 -14.98 26.79
N SER A 159 -18.82 -13.74 27.17
CA SER A 159 -18.21 -12.71 26.33
C SER A 159 -16.85 -12.32 26.90
N PHE A 160 -15.86 -12.21 26.03
CA PHE A 160 -14.51 -11.83 26.41
C PHE A 160 -13.82 -11.07 25.28
N THR A 161 -12.91 -10.17 25.63
CA THR A 161 -12.05 -9.53 24.63
C THR A 161 -10.93 -10.49 24.25
N ALA A 162 -11.06 -11.10 23.07
CA ALA A 162 -10.10 -12.07 22.56
C ALA A 162 -8.75 -11.39 22.27
N PHE A 163 -8.78 -10.22 21.63
CA PHE A 163 -7.59 -9.44 21.29
C PHE A 163 -7.85 -7.95 21.43
N GLN A 164 -6.83 -7.23 21.88
CA GLN A 164 -6.88 -5.77 21.95
C GLN A 164 -5.87 -5.16 20.99
N ASN A 165 -6.16 -3.96 20.52
CA ASN A 165 -5.24 -3.11 19.77
C ASN A 165 -4.77 -3.72 18.43
N ILE A 166 -5.69 -4.34 17.70
CA ILE A 166 -5.41 -5.00 16.43
C ILE A 166 -5.54 -4.01 15.27
N LEU A 167 -4.54 -3.99 14.40
CA LEU A 167 -4.52 -3.14 13.21
C LEU A 167 -5.47 -3.69 12.13
N VAL A 168 -6.29 -2.83 11.56
CA VAL A 168 -7.11 -3.14 10.39
C VAL A 168 -6.30 -2.90 9.12
N LEU A 169 -6.09 -3.96 8.34
CA LEU A 169 -5.37 -3.92 7.07
C LEU A 169 -6.30 -3.61 5.89
N ALA A 170 -7.55 -4.07 5.94
CA ALA A 170 -8.51 -3.84 4.87
C ALA A 170 -9.96 -3.86 5.38
N TYR A 171 -10.83 -3.16 4.67
CA TYR A 171 -12.28 -3.27 4.78
C TYR A 171 -12.83 -3.63 3.39
N ASN A 172 -13.46 -4.79 3.26
CA ASN A 172 -13.78 -5.41 1.98
C ASN A 172 -12.54 -5.47 1.07
N GLN A 173 -12.62 -4.80 -0.09
CA GLN A 173 -11.55 -4.72 -1.07
C GLN A 173 -10.68 -3.47 -0.91
N ASN A 174 -10.99 -2.62 0.09
CA ASN A 174 -10.23 -1.40 0.37
C ASN A 174 -9.08 -1.74 1.32
N ILE A 175 -7.85 -1.69 0.82
CA ILE A 175 -6.63 -2.06 1.54
C ILE A 175 -5.91 -0.80 2.04
N MET A 176 -5.24 -0.87 3.19
CA MET A 176 -4.45 0.23 3.72
C MET A 176 -3.40 0.70 2.71
N GLY A 177 -3.41 1.99 2.40
CA GLY A 177 -2.54 2.57 1.37
C GLY A 177 -3.18 2.76 -0.01
N THR A 178 -4.37 2.17 -0.26
CA THR A 178 -5.13 2.46 -1.48
C THR A 178 -5.92 3.76 -1.36
N VAL A 179 -5.93 4.57 -2.41
CA VAL A 179 -6.93 5.63 -2.56
C VAL A 179 -8.26 4.96 -2.86
N ILE A 180 -9.27 5.26 -2.03
CA ILE A 180 -10.66 4.89 -2.30
C ILE A 180 -11.07 5.66 -3.56
N ALA A 181 -10.98 5.02 -4.72
CA ALA A 181 -11.73 5.51 -5.86
C ALA A 181 -13.21 5.36 -5.47
N PRO A 182 -14.02 6.43 -5.48
CA PRO A 182 -15.45 6.26 -5.31
C PRO A 182 -15.89 5.26 -6.38
N GLU A 183 -16.58 4.19 -5.96
CA GLU A 183 -17.20 3.27 -6.90
C GLU A 183 -17.96 4.13 -7.91
N LYS A 184 -17.48 4.14 -9.17
CA LYS A 184 -18.24 4.74 -10.24
C LYS A 184 -19.52 3.93 -10.27
N LYS A 185 -20.60 4.49 -9.71
CA LYS A 185 -21.95 4.11 -10.12
C LYS A 185 -21.92 4.24 -11.63
N SER A 186 -21.93 3.11 -12.31
CA SER A 186 -22.13 3.05 -13.75
C SER A 186 -23.45 3.77 -14.02
N GLU A 187 -23.37 5.05 -14.36
CA GLU A 187 -24.47 5.74 -15.00
C GLU A 187 -24.69 5.03 -16.32
N GLN A 188 -25.74 4.23 -16.32
CA GLN A 188 -26.14 3.33 -17.38
C GLN A 188 -26.65 4.19 -18.54
N GLY A 189 -25.71 4.58 -19.41
CA GLY A 189 -26.02 5.06 -20.75
C GLY A 189 -26.72 3.97 -21.54
N MET A 190 -27.87 4.31 -22.09
CA MET A 190 -28.71 3.48 -22.94
C MET A 190 -27.91 2.89 -24.12
N GLY A 191 -27.88 1.57 -24.24
CA GLY A 191 -27.37 0.85 -25.40
C GLY A 191 -27.74 -0.62 -25.32
N MET A 192 -28.65 -1.05 -26.20
CA MET A 192 -29.04 -2.47 -26.38
C MET A 192 -27.82 -3.34 -26.69
N GLY A 193 -27.66 -4.43 -25.96
CA GLY A 193 -26.69 -5.49 -26.23
C GLY A 193 -26.68 -6.47 -25.07
N GLU A 194 -27.04 -7.71 -25.36
CA GLU A 194 -27.43 -8.76 -24.43
C GLU A 194 -26.34 -9.25 -23.45
N LEU A 195 -26.84 -9.78 -22.32
CA LEU A 195 -26.23 -10.83 -21.47
C LEU A 195 -24.96 -10.49 -20.68
N SER A 196 -25.16 -9.94 -19.48
CA SER A 196 -24.37 -10.22 -18.27
C SER A 196 -25.21 -9.87 -17.04
N GLN A 197 -26.26 -10.64 -16.77
CA GLN A 197 -26.95 -10.64 -15.48
C GLN A 197 -26.48 -11.85 -14.68
N GLU A 198 -25.25 -11.82 -14.21
CA GLU A 198 -24.72 -12.72 -13.18
C GLU A 198 -23.52 -12.00 -12.55
N ASP A 199 -23.37 -12.11 -11.24
CA ASP A 199 -22.35 -11.46 -10.39
C ASP A 199 -22.66 -10.08 -9.80
N LYS A 200 -23.89 -9.85 -9.35
CA LYS A 200 -24.10 -9.14 -8.07
C LYS A 200 -24.19 -10.15 -6.93
N HIS A 201 -23.12 -10.89 -6.70
CA HIS A 201 -22.94 -11.52 -5.39
C HIS A 201 -22.88 -10.37 -4.37
N GLU A 202 -23.92 -10.25 -3.53
CA GLU A 202 -23.94 -9.34 -2.40
C GLU A 202 -22.75 -9.71 -1.51
N GLN A 203 -21.64 -8.99 -1.66
CA GLN A 203 -20.40 -9.33 -0.99
C GLN A 203 -20.63 -9.17 0.51
N ILE A 204 -20.52 -10.28 1.24
CA ILE A 204 -20.55 -10.26 2.70
C ILE A 204 -19.45 -9.30 3.15
N PRO A 205 -19.78 -8.27 3.95
CA PRO A 205 -18.77 -7.32 4.37
C PRO A 205 -17.72 -8.04 5.23
N THR A 206 -16.45 -7.72 4.99
CA THR A 206 -15.31 -8.33 5.66
C THR A 206 -14.35 -7.28 6.17
N VAL A 207 -13.73 -7.57 7.31
CA VAL A 207 -12.61 -6.78 7.84
C VAL A 207 -11.40 -7.68 7.89
N THR A 208 -10.28 -7.20 7.34
CA THR A 208 -9.01 -7.92 7.38
C THR A 208 -8.14 -7.33 8.48
N LEU A 209 -7.73 -8.18 9.41
CA LEU A 209 -6.96 -7.82 10.60
C LEU A 209 -5.50 -8.29 10.47
N ALA A 210 -4.56 -7.51 11.01
CA ALA A 210 -3.16 -7.90 11.17
C ALA A 210 -2.99 -8.64 12.50
N LEU A 211 -2.85 -9.97 12.45
CA LEU A 211 -2.77 -10.84 13.63
C LEU A 211 -1.44 -11.57 13.68
N THR A 212 -0.90 -11.81 14.87
CA THR A 212 0.22 -12.76 15.01
C THR A 212 -0.23 -14.19 14.65
N PRO A 213 0.68 -15.12 14.31
CA PRO A 213 0.30 -16.50 13.97
C PRO A 213 -0.56 -17.20 15.04
N ASP A 214 -0.29 -16.97 16.32
CA ASP A 214 -1.08 -17.51 17.43
C ASP A 214 -2.49 -16.89 17.49
N GLN A 215 -2.59 -15.56 17.35
CA GLN A 215 -3.88 -14.86 17.30
C GLN A 215 -4.72 -15.29 16.10
N ALA A 216 -4.08 -15.52 14.94
CA ALA A 216 -4.73 -16.02 13.73
C ALA A 216 -5.39 -17.39 13.96
N GLN A 217 -4.70 -18.32 14.61
CA GLN A 217 -5.28 -19.63 14.95
C GLN A 217 -6.49 -19.50 15.88
N LYS A 218 -6.34 -18.69 16.95
CA LYS A 218 -7.40 -18.47 17.94
C LYS A 218 -8.63 -17.78 17.35
N ILE A 219 -8.47 -16.76 16.51
CA ILE A 219 -9.61 -16.08 15.88
C ILE A 219 -10.35 -17.01 14.91
N THR A 220 -9.62 -17.83 14.15
CA THR A 220 -10.23 -18.79 13.21
C THR A 220 -11.03 -19.84 13.97
N HIS A 221 -10.57 -20.25 15.15
CA HIS A 221 -11.34 -21.14 16.01
C HIS A 221 -12.59 -20.44 16.56
N LEU A 222 -12.43 -19.23 17.12
CA LEU A 222 -13.54 -18.44 17.66
C LEU A 222 -14.63 -18.18 16.60
N ALA A 223 -14.25 -17.86 15.37
CA ALA A 223 -15.16 -17.67 14.24
C ALA A 223 -16.00 -18.92 13.90
N LYS A 224 -15.57 -20.12 14.31
CA LYS A 224 -16.32 -21.37 14.11
C LYS A 224 -17.26 -21.71 15.27
N ILE A 225 -16.95 -21.26 16.48
CA ILE A 225 -17.63 -21.70 17.71
C ILE A 225 -18.44 -20.59 18.39
N GLY A 226 -18.45 -19.38 17.82
CA GLY A 226 -19.09 -18.23 18.42
C GLY A 226 -19.19 -17.06 17.47
N GLU A 227 -19.61 -15.93 18.04
CA GLU A 227 -19.77 -14.66 17.33
C GLU A 227 -18.61 -13.72 17.64
N ILE A 228 -18.21 -12.96 16.62
CA ILE A 228 -17.14 -11.96 16.72
C ILE A 228 -17.76 -10.59 16.53
N GLN A 229 -17.45 -9.69 17.46
CA GLN A 229 -17.77 -8.27 17.38
C GLN A 229 -16.50 -7.43 17.46
N LEU A 230 -16.43 -6.40 16.63
CA LEU A 230 -15.35 -5.43 16.65
C LEU A 230 -15.75 -4.21 17.47
N SER A 231 -14.83 -3.71 18.27
CA SER A 231 -14.93 -2.42 18.94
C SER A 231 -13.85 -1.49 18.40
N LEU A 232 -14.24 -0.33 17.87
CA LEU A 232 -13.31 0.64 17.30
C LEU A 232 -12.62 1.43 18.42
N ARG A 233 -11.30 1.57 18.34
CA ARG A 233 -10.51 2.30 19.34
C ARG A 233 -10.29 3.77 18.94
N PRO A 234 -10.21 4.68 19.93
CA PRO A 234 -9.70 6.02 19.71
C PRO A 234 -8.30 6.05 19.09
N ILE A 235 -8.04 7.04 18.25
CA ILE A 235 -6.73 7.22 17.63
C ILE A 235 -5.65 7.47 18.69
N GLY A 236 -4.51 6.79 18.57
CA GLY A 236 -3.36 6.96 19.46
C GLY A 236 -3.46 6.26 20.82
N GLU A 237 -4.59 5.61 21.14
CA GLU A 237 -4.74 4.86 22.37
C GLU A 237 -3.90 3.56 22.35
N LYS A 238 -3.05 3.38 23.36
CA LYS A 238 -2.16 2.20 23.46
C LYS A 238 -2.47 1.30 24.67
N ALA A 239 -3.35 1.73 25.56
CA ALA A 239 -3.63 1.01 26.81
C ALA A 239 -4.34 -0.32 26.52
N THR A 240 -3.88 -1.41 27.12
CA THR A 240 -4.51 -2.73 26.99
C THR A 240 -4.87 -3.22 28.39
N PRO A 241 -5.98 -2.74 28.97
CA PRO A 241 -6.38 -3.13 30.31
C PRO A 241 -6.72 -4.62 30.36
N SER A 242 -6.39 -5.27 31.47
CA SER A 242 -6.80 -6.65 31.72
C SER A 242 -8.32 -6.67 31.96
N LEU A 243 -9.05 -7.30 31.04
CA LEU A 243 -10.51 -7.44 31.12
C LEU A 243 -10.87 -8.85 31.59
N SER A 244 -11.82 -8.96 32.52
CA SER A 244 -12.39 -10.24 32.93
C SER A 244 -13.35 -10.77 31.87
N VAL A 245 -13.48 -12.09 31.82
CA VAL A 245 -14.57 -12.73 31.08
C VAL A 245 -15.88 -12.36 31.77
N ILE A 246 -16.88 -11.97 30.98
CA ILE A 246 -18.22 -11.62 31.46
C ILE A 246 -19.15 -12.77 31.14
N ASP A 247 -19.91 -13.22 32.13
CA ASP A 247 -21.01 -14.16 31.94
C ASP A 247 -22.37 -13.52 32.19
N THR A 248 -23.44 -14.29 32.00
CA THR A 248 -24.81 -13.80 32.20
C THR A 248 -25.09 -13.39 33.65
N ASP A 249 -24.45 -14.03 34.63
CA ASP A 249 -24.67 -13.74 36.05
C ASP A 249 -24.02 -12.40 36.43
N ASP A 250 -22.90 -12.03 35.81
CA ASP A 250 -22.24 -10.73 35.99
C ASP A 250 -23.11 -9.57 35.51
N LEU A 251 -23.94 -9.76 34.48
CA LEU A 251 -24.86 -8.73 33.98
C LEU A 251 -26.06 -8.47 34.90
N LEU A 252 -26.41 -9.45 35.73
CA LEU A 252 -27.58 -9.39 36.62
C LEU A 252 -27.26 -8.88 38.02
N LYS A 253 -25.96 -8.78 38.36
CA LYS A 253 -25.47 -8.25 39.62
C LYS A 253 -25.12 -6.77 39.43
N ASN A 254 -26.08 -5.89 39.67
CA ASN A 254 -25.81 -4.46 39.90
C ASN A 254 -25.11 -4.25 41.25
#